data_AF-A0A3A5V6M7-F1
#
_entry.id   AF-A0A3A5V6M7-F1
#
_cell.length_a   1.000
_cell.length_b   1.000
_cell.length_c   1.000
_cell.angle_alpha   90.00
_cell.angle_beta   90.00
_cell.angle_gamma   90.00
#
_symmetry.space_group_name_H-M   'P 1'
#
loop_
_entity.id
_entity.type
_entity.pdbx_description
1 polymer ?
#
loop_
_entity_poly.entity_id
_entity_poly.type
_entity_poly.pdbx_seq_one_letter_code
_entity_poly.pdbx_strand_id
1 'polypeptide(L)'
;MVTWADADAAVEAERSRRIKRVENMTLITALTLLLCAVWLAWPSLRSLINGDGVLLTSFGAPLVLLIWGIFIQDLTLDDATARARVASASTVAWPLLICLGALGLDQTISNTTAGSLLIVLAGITCRQWSHRTMRGHFGVLRYRAILTGIGSLSAIALTLSNGGSFTTLPVALAGFVCLLAIVDTVYSWTVGDDQKAERKAFRKRLDQLE
;
A
#
# COMPACT_ATOMS: atom_id res chain seq x y z
N MET A 1 37.57 18.59 30.31
CA MET A 1 36.13 18.74 29.95
C MET A 1 35.91 18.77 28.42
N VAL A 2 36.71 18.04 27.62
CA VAL A 2 36.67 18.15 26.13
C VAL A 2 36.14 16.87 25.44
N THR A 3 36.16 15.72 26.13
CA THR A 3 35.81 14.42 25.53
C THR A 3 34.32 14.22 25.23
N TRP A 4 33.44 14.95 25.91
CA TRP A 4 31.99 14.84 25.73
C TRP A 4 31.49 15.64 24.52
N ALA A 5 32.10 16.79 24.27
CA ALA A 5 31.78 17.62 23.10
C ALA A 5 32.14 16.93 21.78
N ASP A 6 33.27 16.19 21.76
CA ASP A 6 33.70 15.42 20.59
C ASP A 6 32.80 14.20 20.33
N ALA A 7 32.29 13.56 21.40
CA ALA A 7 31.37 12.44 21.28
C ALA A 7 30.00 12.87 20.74
N ASP A 8 29.43 13.97 21.25
CA ASP A 8 28.17 14.51 20.75
C ASP A 8 28.30 15.00 19.29
N ALA A 9 29.42 15.64 18.95
CA ALA A 9 29.71 16.06 17.58
C ALA A 9 29.86 14.87 16.62
N ALA A 10 30.48 13.77 17.05
CA ALA A 10 30.60 12.55 16.26
C ALA A 10 29.24 11.87 16.02
N VAL A 11 28.37 11.82 17.03
CA VAL A 11 27.01 11.28 16.92
C VAL A 11 26.17 12.11 15.96
N GLU A 12 26.24 13.44 16.03
CA GLU A 12 25.50 14.34 15.13
C GLU A 12 26.03 14.24 13.68
N ALA A 13 27.34 14.06 13.51
CA ALA A 13 27.96 13.81 12.20
C ALA A 13 27.51 12.46 11.60
N GLU A 14 27.38 11.40 12.40
CA GLU A 14 26.82 10.14 11.92
C GLU A 14 25.34 10.26 11.57
N ARG A 15 24.55 10.96 12.38
CA ARG A 15 23.12 11.17 12.16
C ARG A 15 22.88 11.92 10.85
N SER A 16 23.57 13.04 10.64
CA SER A 16 23.48 13.82 9.40
C SER A 16 23.93 13.00 8.18
N ARG A 17 24.98 12.18 8.31
CA ARG A 17 25.41 11.27 7.22
C ARG A 17 24.35 10.23 6.86
N ARG A 18 23.62 9.69 7.85
CA ARG A 18 22.52 8.74 7.63
C ARG A 18 21.34 9.42 6.94
N ILE A 19 20.94 10.59 7.41
CA ILE A 19 19.86 11.39 6.81
C ILE A 19 20.19 11.71 5.35
N LYS A 20 21.39 12.23 5.08
CA LYS A 20 21.83 12.56 3.72
C LYS A 20 21.86 11.36 2.78
N ARG A 21 22.17 10.15 3.30
CA ARG A 21 22.12 8.92 2.49
C ARG A 21 20.68 8.57 2.11
N VAL A 22 19.75 8.68 3.05
CA VAL A 22 18.31 8.45 2.79
C VAL A 22 17.79 9.48 1.79
N GLU A 23 18.12 10.76 1.96
CA GLU A 23 17.75 11.85 1.04
C GLU A 23 18.30 11.65 -0.38
N ASN A 24 19.53 11.15 -0.52
CA ASN A 24 20.08 10.87 -1.84
C ASN A 24 19.39 9.66 -2.49
N MET A 25 19.08 8.61 -1.72
CA MET A 25 18.37 7.44 -2.24
C MET A 25 16.94 7.82 -2.67
N THR A 26 16.28 8.70 -1.93
CA THR A 26 14.92 9.16 -2.27
C THR A 26 14.90 9.99 -3.52
N LEU A 27 15.83 10.94 -3.66
CA LEU A 27 15.98 11.74 -4.85
C LEU A 27 16.20 10.84 -6.08
N ILE A 28 17.09 9.85 -5.98
CA ILE A 28 17.31 8.88 -7.06
C ILE A 28 16.02 8.12 -7.39
N THR A 29 15.30 7.60 -6.39
CA THR A 29 14.03 6.88 -6.64
C THR A 29 12.95 7.76 -7.24
N ALA A 30 12.88 9.04 -6.85
CA ALA A 30 11.92 9.98 -7.41
C ALA A 30 12.24 10.29 -8.88
N LEU A 31 13.51 10.50 -9.20
CA LEU A 31 13.95 10.71 -10.58
C LEU A 31 13.71 9.49 -11.46
N THR A 32 13.97 8.28 -10.96
CA THR A 32 13.72 7.05 -11.75
C THR A 32 12.23 6.84 -11.99
N LEU A 33 11.37 7.09 -11.00
CA LEU A 33 9.91 7.02 -11.17
C LEU A 33 9.40 8.07 -12.16
N LEU A 34 9.91 9.29 -12.11
CA LEU A 34 9.57 10.34 -13.06
C LEU A 34 9.96 9.93 -14.49
N LEU A 35 11.17 9.41 -14.68
CA LEU A 35 11.61 8.88 -15.98
C LEU A 35 10.71 7.75 -16.47
N CYS A 36 10.32 6.81 -15.61
CA CYS A 36 9.39 5.74 -15.97
C CYS A 36 8.00 6.28 -16.35
N ALA A 37 7.47 7.26 -15.62
CA ALA A 37 6.18 7.87 -15.93
C ALA A 37 6.20 8.60 -17.27
N VAL A 38 7.26 9.36 -17.56
CA VAL A 38 7.46 10.03 -18.85
C VAL A 38 7.61 9.02 -19.98
N TRP A 39 8.36 7.94 -19.75
CA TRP A 39 8.50 6.86 -20.73
C TRP A 39 7.15 6.23 -21.10
N LEU A 40 6.31 5.99 -20.09
CA LEU A 40 4.99 5.38 -20.27
C LEU A 40 4.00 6.36 -20.94
N ALA A 41 4.14 7.67 -20.68
CA ALA A 41 3.35 8.73 -21.33
C ALA A 41 3.85 9.11 -22.74
N TRP A 42 5.04 8.66 -23.14
CA TRP A 42 5.68 9.02 -24.40
C TRP A 42 4.82 8.81 -25.66
N PRO A 43 4.17 7.64 -25.88
CA PRO A 43 3.34 7.46 -27.07
C PRO A 43 2.18 8.46 -27.14
N SER A 44 1.54 8.76 -26.00
CA SER A 44 0.45 9.73 -25.90
C SER A 44 0.94 11.16 -26.12
N LEU A 45 2.11 11.52 -25.57
CA LEU A 45 2.75 12.82 -25.80
C LEU A 45 3.10 13.01 -27.27
N ARG A 46 3.63 11.98 -27.93
CA ARG A 46 3.94 12.02 -29.37
C ARG A 46 2.68 12.21 -30.21
N SER A 47 1.59 11.52 -29.87
CA SER A 47 0.29 11.69 -30.52
C SER A 47 -0.22 13.13 -30.39
N LEU A 48 -0.08 13.73 -29.19
CA LEU A 48 -0.48 15.13 -28.94
C LEU A 48 0.34 16.14 -29.76
N ILE A 49 1.67 15.93 -29.81
CA ILE A 49 2.59 16.80 -30.55
C ILE A 49 2.34 16.72 -32.06
N ASN A 50 1.92 15.56 -32.56
CA ASN A 50 1.59 15.35 -33.96
C ASN A 50 0.20 15.88 -34.35
N GLY A 51 -0.59 16.41 -33.39
CA GLY A 51 -1.93 16.95 -33.63
C GLY A 51 -3.05 15.91 -33.68
N ASP A 52 -2.77 14.65 -33.34
CA ASP A 52 -3.78 13.60 -33.23
C ASP A 52 -4.52 13.70 -31.89
N GLY A 53 -5.83 13.45 -31.92
CA GLY A 53 -6.66 13.44 -30.72
C GLY A 53 -6.16 12.41 -29.71
N VAL A 54 -5.92 12.85 -28.47
CA VAL A 54 -5.41 11.98 -27.41
C VAL A 54 -6.56 11.34 -26.63
N LEU A 55 -6.50 10.00 -26.52
CA LEU A 55 -7.35 9.25 -25.62
C LEU A 55 -6.91 9.49 -24.18
N LEU A 56 -7.74 10.18 -23.39
CA LEU A 56 -7.48 10.48 -21.97
C LEU A 56 -7.18 9.22 -21.14
N THR A 57 -7.73 8.07 -21.55
CA THR A 57 -7.50 6.75 -20.93
C THR A 57 -6.04 6.31 -20.96
N SER A 58 -5.24 6.80 -21.91
CA SER A 58 -3.82 6.47 -22.02
C SER A 58 -2.95 7.10 -20.92
N PHE A 59 -3.43 8.19 -20.28
CA PHE A 59 -2.72 8.84 -19.17
C PHE A 59 -2.98 8.20 -17.80
N GLY A 60 -3.88 7.21 -17.70
CA GLY A 60 -4.19 6.56 -16.44
C GLY A 60 -2.97 5.94 -15.77
N ALA A 61 -2.22 5.11 -16.50
CA ALA A 61 -1.04 4.43 -15.96
C ALA A 61 0.10 5.38 -15.54
N PRO A 62 0.49 6.39 -16.35
CA PRO A 62 1.46 7.40 -15.92
C PRO A 62 1.01 8.20 -14.68
N LEU A 63 -0.27 8.59 -14.60
CA LEU A 63 -0.80 9.32 -13.44
C LEU A 63 -0.75 8.50 -12.16
N VAL A 64 -1.13 7.22 -12.22
CA VAL A 64 -1.02 6.29 -11.07
C VAL A 64 0.43 6.15 -10.61
N LEU A 65 1.38 6.08 -11.55
CA LEU A 65 2.81 6.05 -11.25
C LEU A 65 3.29 7.32 -10.53
N LEU A 66 2.85 8.50 -10.99
CA LEU A 66 3.20 9.77 -10.35
C LEU A 66 2.62 9.90 -8.94
N ILE A 67 1.36 9.48 -8.76
CA ILE A 67 0.74 9.43 -7.43
C ILE A 67 1.53 8.49 -6.51
N TRP A 68 1.96 7.33 -7.02
CA TRP A 68 2.82 6.41 -6.27
C TRP A 68 4.18 7.02 -5.91
N GLY A 69 4.74 7.86 -6.79
CA GLY A 69 5.96 8.62 -6.52
C GLY A 69 5.85 9.57 -5.33
N ILE A 70 4.66 10.06 -4.99
CA ILE A 70 4.45 10.86 -3.78
C ILE A 70 4.53 9.98 -2.53
N PHE A 71 3.86 8.82 -2.55
CA PHE A 71 3.88 7.90 -1.42
C PHE A 71 5.26 7.28 -1.15
N ILE A 72 6.10 7.09 -2.17
CA ILE A 72 7.47 6.58 -1.94
C ILE A 72 8.34 7.62 -1.23
N GLN A 73 8.12 8.91 -1.49
CA GLN A 73 8.78 10.00 -0.77
C GLN A 73 8.33 10.03 0.68
N ASP A 74 7.01 9.89 0.94
CA ASP A 74 6.46 9.78 2.29
C ASP A 74 7.03 8.58 3.07
N LEU A 75 7.42 7.49 2.40
CA LEU A 75 8.01 6.31 3.04
C LEU A 75 9.37 6.58 3.69
N THR A 76 10.06 7.63 3.25
CA THR A 76 11.44 7.91 3.63
C THR A 76 11.58 9.03 4.64
N LEU A 77 10.52 9.80 4.83
CA LEU A 77 10.36 10.67 5.97
C LEU A 77 10.11 9.79 7.19
N ASP A 78 11.03 9.82 8.16
CA ASP A 78 10.90 9.08 9.43
C ASP A 78 9.92 9.79 10.38
N ASP A 79 8.77 10.21 9.85
CA ASP A 79 7.71 10.88 10.57
C ASP A 79 6.50 9.93 10.75
N ALA A 80 5.86 10.02 11.92
CA ALA A 80 4.70 9.22 12.26
C ALA A 80 3.52 9.52 11.31
N THR A 81 3.39 10.77 10.85
CA THR A 81 2.29 11.15 9.96
C THR A 81 2.46 10.58 8.55
N ALA A 82 3.67 10.61 8.01
CA ALA A 82 3.98 10.08 6.68
C ALA A 82 3.80 8.55 6.65
N ARG A 83 4.27 7.84 7.69
CA ARG A 83 4.05 6.40 7.85
C ARG A 83 2.56 6.04 7.93
N ALA A 84 1.75 6.83 8.63
CA ALA A 84 0.31 6.63 8.71
C ALA A 84 -0.39 6.81 7.35
N ARG A 85 0.02 7.82 6.55
CA ARG A 85 -0.53 8.05 5.21
C ARG A 85 -0.26 6.88 4.28
N VAL A 86 0.98 6.41 4.16
CA VAL A 86 1.27 5.25 3.31
C VAL A 86 0.56 4.01 3.84
N ALA A 87 0.48 3.82 5.17
CA ALA A 87 -0.21 2.67 5.74
C ALA A 87 -1.70 2.70 5.43
N SER A 88 -2.32 3.88 5.44
CA SER A 88 -3.71 4.05 5.05
C SER A 88 -3.92 3.73 3.57
N ALA A 89 -3.06 4.24 2.68
CA ALA A 89 -3.12 3.98 1.24
C ALA A 89 -2.99 2.49 0.91
N SER A 90 -2.00 1.81 1.49
CA SER A 90 -1.80 0.36 1.32
C SER A 90 -2.97 -0.49 1.86
N THR A 91 -3.67 0.00 2.88
CA THR A 91 -4.86 -0.66 3.45
C THR A 91 -6.07 -0.58 2.53
N VAL A 92 -6.25 0.55 1.87
CA VAL A 92 -7.32 0.71 0.86
C VAL A 92 -6.96 -0.03 -0.42
N ALA A 93 -5.69 -0.05 -0.81
CA ALA A 93 -5.23 -0.59 -2.09
C ALA A 93 -5.19 -2.12 -2.14
N TRP A 94 -4.90 -2.83 -1.05
CA TRP A 94 -4.66 -4.27 -1.12
C TRP A 94 -5.87 -5.09 -1.64
N PRO A 95 -7.14 -4.86 -1.25
CA PRO A 95 -8.27 -5.64 -1.76
C PRO A 95 -8.47 -5.38 -3.26
N LEU A 96 -8.31 -4.11 -3.67
CA LEU A 96 -8.41 -3.66 -5.05
C LEU A 96 -7.38 -4.34 -5.94
N LEU A 97 -6.11 -4.35 -5.52
CA LEU A 97 -5.02 -4.93 -6.28
C LEU A 97 -5.19 -6.45 -6.41
N ILE A 98 -5.50 -7.17 -5.34
CA ILE A 98 -5.70 -8.62 -5.42
C ILE A 98 -6.91 -8.94 -6.32
N CYS A 99 -7.98 -8.15 -6.24
CA CYS A 99 -9.15 -8.30 -7.11
C CYS A 99 -8.82 -8.05 -8.59
N LEU A 100 -8.10 -6.97 -8.91
CA LEU A 100 -7.66 -6.66 -10.27
C LEU A 100 -6.75 -7.75 -10.84
N GLY A 101 -5.81 -8.24 -10.01
CA GLY A 101 -4.98 -9.38 -10.35
C GLY A 101 -5.84 -10.61 -10.65
N ALA A 102 -6.77 -10.97 -9.75
CA ALA A 102 -7.64 -12.13 -9.93
C ALA A 102 -8.48 -12.08 -11.23
N LEU A 103 -9.00 -10.90 -11.58
CA LEU A 103 -9.74 -10.70 -12.83
C LEU A 103 -8.87 -10.83 -14.09
N GLY A 104 -7.57 -10.52 -13.98
CA GLY A 104 -6.62 -10.63 -15.07
C GLY A 104 -6.00 -12.02 -15.26
N LEU A 105 -6.36 -13.00 -14.42
CA LEU A 105 -5.89 -14.38 -14.56
C LEU A 105 -6.67 -15.08 -15.68
N ASP A 106 -6.05 -15.25 -16.84
CA ASP A 106 -6.60 -16.06 -17.92
C ASP A 106 -5.99 -17.47 -17.91
N GLN A 107 -6.69 -18.44 -18.53
CA GLN A 107 -6.24 -19.84 -18.60
C GLN A 107 -5.04 -20.03 -19.55
N THR A 108 -4.73 -19.03 -20.37
CA THR A 108 -3.56 -19.05 -21.24
C THR A 108 -2.33 -18.49 -20.52
N ILE A 109 -1.17 -19.17 -20.64
CA ILE A 109 0.11 -18.63 -20.17
C ILE A 109 0.55 -17.57 -21.17
N SER A 110 0.06 -16.35 -20.98
CA SER A 110 0.46 -15.19 -21.77
C SER A 110 1.10 -14.12 -20.87
N ASN A 111 1.67 -13.10 -21.49
CA ASN A 111 2.24 -11.95 -20.78
C ASN A 111 1.23 -11.26 -19.84
N THR A 112 -0.09 -11.40 -20.10
CA THR A 112 -1.14 -10.83 -19.24
C THR A 112 -1.23 -11.55 -17.89
N THR A 113 -1.07 -12.87 -17.87
CA THR A 113 -1.11 -13.70 -16.66
C THR A 113 0.09 -13.41 -15.75
N ALA A 114 1.26 -13.16 -16.33
CA ALA A 114 2.44 -12.74 -15.58
C ALA A 114 2.25 -11.35 -14.93
N GLY A 115 1.65 -10.40 -15.67
CA GLY A 115 1.31 -9.08 -15.12
C GLY A 115 0.27 -9.16 -13.99
N SER A 116 -0.76 -9.97 -14.17
CA SER A 116 -1.77 -10.24 -13.15
C SER A 116 -1.16 -10.82 -11.86
N LEU A 117 -0.26 -11.81 -11.97
CA LEU A 117 0.44 -12.38 -10.82
C LEU A 117 1.27 -11.32 -10.06
N LEU A 118 1.97 -10.44 -10.76
CA LEU A 118 2.71 -9.34 -10.13
C LEU A 118 1.78 -8.39 -9.38
N ILE A 119 0.60 -8.10 -9.93
CA ILE A 119 -0.41 -7.25 -9.28
C ILE A 119 -0.95 -7.94 -8.00
N VAL A 120 -1.21 -9.25 -8.04
CA VAL A 120 -1.62 -10.02 -6.85
C VAL A 120 -0.52 -9.96 -5.79
N LEU A 121 0.74 -10.18 -6.17
CA LEU A 121 1.88 -10.10 -5.25
C LEU A 121 2.00 -8.71 -4.61
N ALA A 122 1.83 -7.65 -5.40
CA ALA A 122 1.81 -6.28 -4.90
C ALA A 122 0.65 -6.03 -3.90
N GLY A 123 -0.53 -6.62 -4.14
CA GLY A 123 -1.63 -6.59 -3.20
C GLY A 123 -1.31 -7.31 -1.87
N ILE A 124 -0.67 -8.48 -1.94
CA ILE A 124 -0.26 -9.24 -0.74
C ILE A 124 0.79 -8.47 0.07
N THR A 125 1.78 -7.87 -0.57
CA THR A 125 2.79 -7.07 0.14
C THR A 125 2.19 -5.82 0.78
N CYS A 126 1.25 -5.15 0.10
CA CYS A 126 0.48 -4.04 0.68
C CYS A 126 -0.27 -4.46 1.94
N ARG A 127 -0.92 -5.63 1.92
CA ARG A 127 -1.60 -6.18 3.10
C ARG A 127 -0.62 -6.41 4.25
N GLN A 128 0.50 -7.09 3.99
CA GLN A 128 1.50 -7.36 5.02
C GLN A 128 2.06 -6.07 5.62
N TRP A 129 2.31 -5.07 4.79
CA TRP A 129 2.87 -3.79 5.22
C TRP A 129 1.86 -3.00 6.09
N SER A 130 0.60 -2.95 5.68
CA SER A 130 -0.51 -2.39 6.48
C SER A 130 -0.60 -3.04 7.87
N HIS A 131 -0.61 -4.38 7.94
CA HIS A 131 -0.70 -5.11 9.21
C HIS A 131 0.54 -4.96 10.11
N ARG A 132 1.72 -4.66 9.55
CA ARG A 132 2.94 -4.41 10.33
C ARG A 132 2.98 -2.98 10.87
N THR A 133 2.58 -2.00 10.07
CA THR A 133 2.66 -0.58 10.43
C THR A 133 1.53 -0.15 11.36
N MET A 134 0.29 -0.61 11.11
CA MET A 134 -0.88 -0.24 11.94
C MET A 134 -1.15 -1.28 13.02
N ARG A 135 -0.30 -1.28 14.05
CA ARG A 135 -0.46 -2.10 15.27
C ARG A 135 -0.62 -1.21 16.50
N GLY A 136 -1.19 -1.76 17.57
CA GLY A 136 -1.26 -1.10 18.88
C GLY A 136 -2.67 -0.73 19.30
N HIS A 137 -2.95 0.57 19.43
CA HIS A 137 -4.17 1.06 20.07
C HIS A 137 -5.44 0.67 19.30
N PHE A 138 -6.54 0.43 20.03
CA PHE A 138 -7.87 0.07 19.49
C PHE A 138 -8.36 1.00 18.37
N GLY A 139 -8.12 2.30 18.51
CA GLY A 139 -8.46 3.29 17.48
C GLY A 139 -7.78 3.02 16.13
N VAL A 140 -6.52 2.59 16.14
CA VAL A 140 -5.74 2.28 14.94
C VAL A 140 -6.29 1.04 14.23
N LEU A 141 -6.71 0.04 15.00
CA LEU A 141 -7.33 -1.19 14.48
C LEU A 141 -8.68 -0.93 13.81
N ARG A 142 -9.52 -0.08 14.41
CA ARG A 142 -10.80 0.34 13.81
C ARG A 142 -10.58 1.21 12.59
N TYR A 143 -9.62 2.12 12.64
CA TYR A 143 -9.25 2.94 11.49
C TYR A 143 -8.83 2.06 10.30
N ARG A 144 -7.96 1.07 10.55
CA ARG A 144 -7.58 0.07 9.54
C ARG A 144 -8.80 -0.69 9.01
N ALA A 145 -9.69 -1.15 9.89
CA ALA A 145 -10.91 -1.85 9.48
C ALA A 145 -11.81 -0.99 8.57
N ILE A 146 -12.00 0.30 8.89
CA ILE A 146 -12.78 1.23 8.05
C ILE A 146 -12.14 1.37 6.66
N LEU A 147 -10.83 1.55 6.60
CA LEU A 147 -10.09 1.68 5.34
C LEU A 147 -10.14 0.40 4.50
N THR A 148 -9.96 -0.77 5.12
CA THR A 148 -10.13 -2.07 4.46
C THR A 148 -11.55 -2.21 3.95
N GLY A 149 -12.55 -1.74 4.71
CA GLY A 149 -13.95 -1.67 4.30
C GLY A 149 -14.13 -0.85 3.01
N ILE A 150 -13.57 0.36 2.95
CA ILE A 150 -13.61 1.21 1.74
C ILE A 150 -12.94 0.51 0.54
N GLY A 151 -11.77 -0.10 0.76
CA GLY A 151 -11.07 -0.88 -0.26
C GLY A 151 -11.89 -2.07 -0.75
N SER A 152 -12.56 -2.79 0.16
CA SER A 152 -13.41 -3.94 -0.16
C SER A 152 -14.65 -3.54 -0.97
N LEU A 153 -15.31 -2.44 -0.61
CA LEU A 153 -16.45 -1.90 -1.37
C LEU A 153 -16.05 -1.52 -2.79
N SER A 154 -14.87 -0.91 -2.93
CA SER A 154 -14.32 -0.53 -4.21
C SER A 154 -13.96 -1.76 -5.06
N ALA A 155 -13.40 -2.80 -4.44
CA ALA A 155 -13.14 -4.09 -5.10
C ALA A 155 -14.43 -4.78 -5.56
N ILE A 156 -15.49 -4.77 -4.74
CA ILE A 156 -16.80 -5.30 -5.11
C ILE A 156 -17.36 -4.52 -6.31
N ALA A 157 -17.30 -3.19 -6.29
CA ALA A 157 -17.74 -2.37 -7.42
C ALA A 157 -16.98 -2.72 -8.71
N LEU A 158 -15.66 -2.96 -8.62
CA LEU A 158 -14.86 -3.41 -9.77
C LEU A 158 -15.28 -4.79 -10.28
N THR A 159 -15.51 -5.76 -9.38
CA THR A 159 -15.96 -7.10 -9.80
C THR A 159 -17.30 -7.07 -10.51
N LEU A 160 -18.26 -6.27 -10.00
CA LEU A 160 -19.59 -6.14 -10.57
C LEU A 160 -19.55 -5.40 -11.92
N SER A 161 -18.70 -4.38 -12.04
CA SER A 161 -18.51 -3.60 -13.27
C SER A 161 -17.91 -4.42 -14.42
N ASN A 162 -17.18 -5.50 -14.10
CA ASN A 162 -16.58 -6.36 -15.13
C ASN A 162 -17.63 -7.13 -15.95
N GLY A 163 -18.89 -7.20 -15.50
CA GLY A 163 -20.02 -7.74 -16.27
C GLY A 163 -19.98 -9.25 -16.51
N GLY A 164 -18.96 -9.96 -16.01
CA GLY A 164 -18.83 -11.40 -16.15
C GLY A 164 -19.75 -12.17 -15.22
N SER A 165 -20.25 -13.32 -15.68
CA SER A 165 -20.95 -14.29 -14.82
C SER A 165 -19.96 -14.91 -13.81
N PHE A 166 -20.41 -15.10 -12.56
CA PHE A 166 -19.68 -15.80 -11.49
C PHE A 166 -19.34 -17.27 -11.82
N THR A 167 -19.79 -17.78 -12.97
CA THR A 167 -19.41 -19.09 -13.50
C THR A 167 -18.00 -19.11 -14.09
N THR A 168 -17.41 -17.94 -14.38
CA THR A 168 -16.03 -17.87 -14.88
C THR A 168 -15.03 -17.87 -13.73
N LEU A 169 -13.94 -18.63 -13.87
CA LEU A 169 -12.88 -18.76 -12.85
C LEU A 169 -12.33 -17.41 -12.35
N PRO A 170 -12.06 -16.40 -13.20
CA PRO A 170 -11.47 -15.14 -12.75
C PRO A 170 -12.43 -14.31 -11.89
N VAL A 171 -13.71 -14.26 -12.27
CA VAL A 171 -14.75 -13.55 -11.53
C VAL A 171 -15.07 -14.26 -10.22
N ALA A 172 -15.08 -15.59 -10.21
CA ALA A 172 -15.25 -16.38 -8.99
C ALA A 172 -14.11 -16.14 -7.98
N LEU A 173 -12.85 -16.12 -8.45
CA LEU A 173 -11.69 -15.80 -7.61
C LEU A 173 -11.76 -14.37 -7.06
N ALA A 174 -12.12 -13.40 -7.90
CA ALA A 174 -12.28 -12.02 -7.47
C ALA A 174 -13.41 -11.85 -6.43
N GLY A 175 -14.53 -12.57 -6.60
CA GLY A 175 -15.62 -12.63 -5.63
C GLY A 175 -15.17 -13.25 -4.30
N PHE A 176 -14.36 -14.31 -4.34
CA PHE A 176 -13.79 -14.92 -3.13
C PHE A 176 -12.85 -13.95 -2.38
N VAL A 177 -12.03 -13.19 -3.11
CA VAL A 177 -11.18 -12.14 -2.53
C VAL A 177 -12.00 -11.06 -1.86
N CYS A 178 -13.12 -10.63 -2.47
CA CYS A 178 -14.03 -9.66 -1.86
C CYS A 178 -14.64 -10.19 -0.55
N LEU A 179 -15.07 -11.46 -0.53
CA LEU A 179 -15.56 -12.11 0.70
C LEU A 179 -14.48 -12.15 1.79
N LEU A 180 -13.25 -12.53 1.44
CA LEU A 180 -12.14 -12.51 2.39
C LEU A 180 -11.86 -11.11 2.93
N ALA A 181 -11.93 -10.07 2.10
CA ALA A 181 -11.73 -8.69 2.53
C ALA A 181 -12.84 -8.21 3.47
N ILE A 182 -14.09 -8.60 3.24
CA ILE A 182 -15.21 -8.32 4.16
C ILE A 182 -15.01 -9.04 5.50
N VAL A 183 -14.66 -10.33 5.47
CA VAL A 183 -14.39 -11.11 6.68
C VAL A 183 -13.24 -10.50 7.48
N ASP A 184 -12.15 -10.10 6.81
CA ASP A 184 -11.02 -9.42 7.44
C ASP A 184 -11.42 -8.08 8.08
N THR A 185 -12.29 -7.32 7.40
CA THR A 185 -12.85 -6.06 7.92
C THR A 185 -13.67 -6.29 9.19
N VAL A 186 -14.58 -7.27 9.17
CA VAL A 186 -15.42 -7.61 10.33
C VAL A 186 -14.55 -8.12 11.47
N TYR A 187 -13.60 -9.01 11.20
CA TYR A 187 -12.69 -9.55 12.20
C TYR A 187 -11.84 -8.45 12.85
N SER A 188 -11.24 -7.57 12.05
CA SER A 188 -10.43 -6.45 12.56
C SER A 188 -11.28 -5.43 13.32
N TRP A 189 -12.58 -5.32 13.03
CA TRP A 189 -13.52 -4.48 13.78
C TRP A 189 -13.93 -5.08 15.13
N THR A 190 -14.17 -6.40 15.18
CA THR A 190 -14.75 -7.07 16.37
C THR A 190 -13.73 -7.68 17.32
N VAL A 191 -12.66 -8.30 16.81
CA VAL A 191 -11.75 -9.18 17.59
C VAL A 191 -10.33 -8.64 17.68
N GLY A 192 -9.95 -7.66 16.84
CA GLY A 192 -8.55 -7.23 16.62
C GLY A 192 -7.77 -6.65 17.81
N ASP A 193 -8.21 -6.76 19.07
CA ASP A 193 -7.39 -6.42 20.23
C ASP A 193 -6.30 -7.46 20.47
N ASP A 194 -5.22 -7.36 19.70
CA ASP A 194 -4.02 -8.20 19.87
C ASP A 194 -3.41 -8.04 21.28
N GLN A 195 -3.66 -6.92 21.96
CA GLN A 195 -3.16 -6.62 23.30
C GLN A 195 -4.11 -7.03 24.42
N LYS A 196 -5.26 -7.64 24.12
CA LYS A 196 -6.25 -8.03 25.14
C LYS A 196 -5.65 -8.95 26.18
N ALA A 197 -4.86 -9.92 25.71
CA ALA A 197 -4.19 -10.89 26.56
C ALA A 197 -3.15 -10.22 27.46
N GLU A 198 -2.33 -9.32 26.92
CA GLU A 198 -1.31 -8.59 27.66
C GLU A 198 -1.91 -7.64 28.69
N ARG A 199 -2.98 -6.93 28.36
CA ARG A 199 -3.72 -6.07 29.31
C ARG A 199 -4.33 -6.87 30.44
N LYS A 200 -4.87 -8.06 30.15
CA LYS A 200 -5.45 -8.95 31.16
C LYS A 200 -4.36 -9.53 32.07
N ALA A 201 -3.20 -9.88 31.52
CA ALA A 201 -2.05 -10.36 32.28
C ALA A 201 -1.45 -9.26 33.17
N PHE A 202 -1.31 -8.03 32.65
CA PHE A 202 -0.85 -6.88 33.43
C PHE A 202 -1.81 -6.55 34.58
N ARG A 203 -3.13 -6.49 34.30
CA ARG A 203 -4.13 -6.24 35.33
C ARG A 203 -4.11 -7.30 36.43
N LYS A 204 -3.98 -8.58 36.06
CA LYS A 204 -3.85 -9.67 37.04
C LYS A 204 -2.59 -9.55 37.92
N ARG A 205 -1.47 -9.07 37.36
CA ARG A 205 -0.24 -8.82 38.14
C ARG A 205 -0.39 -7.61 39.05
N LEU A 206 -1.09 -6.57 38.61
CA LEU A 206 -1.37 -5.39 39.42
C LEU A 206 -2.29 -5.74 40.60
N ASP A 207 -3.38 -6.47 40.36
CA ASP A 207 -4.31 -6.96 41.40
C ASP A 207 -3.65 -7.92 42.40
N GLN A 208 -2.46 -8.46 42.11
CA GLN A 208 -1.67 -9.29 43.03
C GLN A 208 -0.67 -8.49 43.86
N LEU A 209 -0.38 -7.25 43.46
CA LEU A 209 0.56 -6.35 44.14
C LEU A 209 -0.15 -5.32 45.02
N GLU A 210 -1.42 -5.04 44.77
CA GLU A 210 -2.35 -4.30 45.65
C GLU A 210 -2.99 -5.22 46.70
#